data_AF-A0A7S2SAW9-F1
#
_entry.id   AF-A0A7S2SAW9-F1
#
_cell.length_a   1.000
_cell.length_b   1.000
_cell.length_c   1.000
_cell.angle_alpha   90.00
_cell.angle_beta   90.00
_cell.angle_gamma   90.00
#
_symmetry.space_group_name_H-M   'P 1'
#
loop_
_entity.id
_entity.type
_entity.pdbx_description
1 polymer ?
#
loop_
_entity_poly.entity_id
_entity_poly.type
_entity_poly.pdbx_seq_one_letter_code
_entity_poly.pdbx_strand_id
1 'polypeptide(L)'
;SAHPSPFYDSGWFNMSSQAGTASFVELYHELLETPEDIRVMVRALDGLNEGYIVYGMGAAMGEDRRRYGGLIFAYNNVSVRLWAPALDNRLSRGRIWNVFDGWGGETNAQRSQVAEVRVVAQVNCTLNYGFDSGWFDMEAQAGTDSFKQISHGLDVLPEHVRVLTRAVDGANMGYVFEAMGAAMSDDDIGNLYGGVVFGYDSDHVRLWAPDLNDGFDVDGGALINVKEGWGGEVNAQSSLSGQVRVVAAELDPCGDPDFDSGWYLMSAQDGTDSYDELVHGLQVLPDHVEVLVQAVDGNNDGFVFHGVGAAQTDDTNGNYGGAIFAFDNETIRVWVPDRNDDKYSDGYLISIIDGWGGEVNTQESLTANIRVRAWIECGLCEVATFAPTITPHPSSAPTPDPSHVPTPPPTPAPTGTPTPVPTPAPS
;
A
#
# COMPACT_ATOMS: atom_id res chain seq x y z
N SER A 1 29.37 21.13 -4.82
CA SER A 1 28.27 20.21 -5.16
C SER A 1 27.18 20.42 -4.14
N ALA A 2 25.94 20.67 -4.55
CA ALA A 2 24.82 20.60 -3.61
C ALA A 2 24.70 19.13 -3.17
N HIS A 3 24.67 18.86 -1.87
CA HIS A 3 24.29 17.52 -1.41
C HIS A 3 22.83 17.28 -1.80
N PRO A 4 22.48 16.08 -2.33
CA PRO A 4 21.08 15.74 -2.59
C PRO A 4 20.27 15.88 -1.30
N SER A 5 19.02 16.30 -1.44
CA SER A 5 18.06 16.35 -0.32
C SER A 5 17.94 14.95 0.28
N PRO A 6 17.98 14.77 1.62
CA PRO A 6 17.74 13.47 2.26
C PRO A 6 16.26 13.08 2.25
N PHE A 7 15.42 13.89 1.61
CA PHE A 7 13.96 13.78 1.61
C PHE A 7 13.42 13.88 0.18
N TYR A 8 12.47 12.99 -0.12
CA TYR A 8 11.69 12.97 -1.35
C TYR A 8 10.19 13.00 -1.01
N ASP A 9 9.44 13.80 -1.76
CA ASP A 9 7.98 13.84 -1.73
C ASP A 9 7.49 14.04 -3.16
N SER A 10 6.70 13.08 -3.65
CA SER A 10 6.12 13.14 -4.99
C SER A 10 5.02 14.20 -5.11
N GLY A 11 4.48 14.69 -3.99
CA GLY A 11 3.16 15.29 -3.93
C GLY A 11 2.06 14.27 -4.27
N TRP A 12 0.81 14.72 -4.27
CA TRP A 12 -0.33 13.90 -4.69
C TRP A 12 -0.44 13.87 -6.22
N PHE A 13 -0.59 12.67 -6.80
CA PHE A 13 -0.85 12.47 -8.21
C PHE A 13 -1.92 11.39 -8.42
N ASN A 14 -2.65 11.46 -9.53
CA ASN A 14 -3.70 10.47 -9.81
C ASN A 14 -3.10 9.16 -10.32
N MET A 15 -3.60 8.05 -9.78
CA MET A 15 -3.32 6.70 -10.28
C MET A 15 -4.64 5.94 -10.44
N SER A 16 -4.66 4.98 -11.37
CA SER A 16 -5.86 4.19 -11.66
C SER A 16 -5.54 2.72 -11.76
N SER A 17 -6.39 1.91 -11.14
CA SER A 17 -6.49 0.48 -11.43
C SER A 17 -7.21 0.25 -12.77
N GLN A 18 -7.03 -0.95 -13.33
CA GLN A 18 -7.72 -1.44 -14.53
C GLN A 18 -7.41 -0.61 -15.79
N ALA A 19 -6.26 0.07 -15.80
CA ALA A 19 -5.79 0.94 -16.89
C ALA A 19 -4.67 0.30 -17.74
N GLY A 20 -4.54 -1.03 -17.69
CA GLY A 20 -3.46 -1.76 -18.34
C GLY A 20 -2.09 -1.34 -17.80
N THR A 21 -1.14 -1.06 -18.67
CA THR A 21 0.21 -0.60 -18.26
C THR A 21 0.21 0.77 -17.58
N ALA A 22 -0.86 1.57 -17.71
CA ALA A 22 -1.00 2.83 -16.99
C ALA A 22 -1.37 2.63 -15.50
N SER A 23 -1.64 1.39 -15.08
CA SER A 23 -1.74 1.02 -13.66
C SER A 23 -0.37 0.79 -13.01
N PHE A 24 0.74 1.05 -13.73
CA PHE A 24 2.09 1.06 -13.20
C PHE A 24 2.69 2.48 -13.23
N VAL A 25 3.41 2.85 -12.18
CA VAL A 25 4.18 4.10 -12.10
C VAL A 25 5.57 3.81 -11.51
N GLU A 26 6.61 4.40 -12.10
CA GLU A 26 7.96 4.42 -11.52
C GLU A 26 8.37 5.87 -11.26
N LEU A 27 8.67 6.18 -10.00
CA LEU A 27 9.07 7.50 -9.53
C LEU A 27 10.56 7.50 -9.19
N TYR A 28 11.31 8.45 -9.72
CA TYR A 28 12.73 8.62 -9.41
C TYR A 28 12.88 9.60 -8.24
N HIS A 29 13.50 9.16 -7.14
CA HIS A 29 13.56 9.95 -5.90
C HIS A 29 14.90 10.67 -5.66
N GLU A 30 15.91 10.45 -6.50
CA GLU A 30 17.22 11.12 -6.47
C GLU A 30 17.98 11.08 -5.11
N LEU A 31 17.52 10.29 -4.14
CA LEU A 31 18.17 10.14 -2.84
C LEU A 31 19.53 9.42 -2.95
N LEU A 32 19.71 8.60 -4.00
CA LEU A 32 20.90 7.80 -4.30
C LEU A 32 21.25 6.72 -3.26
N GLU A 33 20.44 6.61 -2.22
CA GLU A 33 20.48 5.62 -1.15
C GLU A 33 19.09 4.99 -1.02
N THR A 34 19.05 3.73 -0.58
CA THR A 34 17.78 3.05 -0.33
C THR A 34 17.07 3.72 0.84
N PRO A 35 15.83 4.23 0.66
CA PRO A 35 15.04 4.80 1.74
C PRO A 35 15.05 3.98 3.02
N GLU A 36 15.33 4.65 4.13
CA GLU A 36 15.18 4.11 5.48
C GLU A 36 13.78 4.33 6.02
N ASP A 37 13.08 5.36 5.55
CA ASP A 37 11.62 5.54 5.71
C ASP A 37 10.99 5.63 4.33
N ILE A 38 9.86 4.97 4.13
CA ILE A 38 9.03 5.16 2.94
C ILE A 38 7.57 4.95 3.28
N ARG A 39 6.74 5.93 2.89
CA ARG A 39 5.29 5.88 3.03
C ARG A 39 4.67 6.07 1.65
N VAL A 40 3.89 5.08 1.24
CA VAL A 40 3.04 5.15 0.05
C VAL A 40 1.61 5.32 0.53
N MET A 41 1.04 6.50 0.33
CA MET A 41 -0.31 6.85 0.75
C MET A 41 -1.26 6.86 -0.45
N VAL A 42 -2.45 6.29 -0.28
CA VAL A 42 -3.50 6.21 -1.28
C VAL A 42 -4.76 6.86 -0.71
N ARG A 43 -5.21 7.96 -1.31
CA ARG A 43 -6.40 8.70 -0.90
C ARG A 43 -7.57 8.43 -1.83
N ALA A 44 -8.70 8.02 -1.25
CA ALA A 44 -9.92 7.84 -2.04
C ALA A 44 -10.46 9.17 -2.54
N LEU A 45 -10.93 9.15 -3.78
CA LEU A 45 -11.57 10.29 -4.45
C LEU A 45 -13.09 10.13 -4.56
N ASP A 46 -13.63 9.04 -4.02
CA ASP A 46 -15.04 8.67 -4.15
C ASP A 46 -15.51 7.76 -3.01
N GLY A 47 -16.82 7.52 -2.98
CA GLY A 47 -17.44 6.57 -2.05
C GLY A 47 -17.56 7.08 -0.62
N LEU A 48 -17.82 6.17 0.32
CA LEU A 48 -18.02 6.48 1.73
C LEU A 48 -16.71 6.81 2.46
N ASN A 49 -15.58 6.58 1.80
CA ASN A 49 -14.24 6.88 2.30
C ASN A 49 -13.57 8.02 1.54
N GLU A 50 -14.31 8.83 0.76
CA GLU A 50 -13.73 10.00 0.08
C GLU A 50 -12.91 10.85 1.06
N GLY A 51 -11.63 11.09 0.74
CA GLY A 51 -10.70 11.85 1.58
C GLY A 51 -9.90 11.02 2.59
N TYR A 52 -10.32 9.81 2.92
CA TYR A 52 -9.54 8.90 3.76
C TYR A 52 -8.29 8.41 3.00
N ILE A 53 -7.29 7.97 3.76
CA ILE A 53 -6.01 7.48 3.30
C ILE A 53 -5.79 6.06 3.80
N VAL A 54 -5.27 5.20 2.92
CA VAL A 54 -4.70 3.90 3.24
C VAL A 54 -3.24 3.84 2.81
N TYR A 55 -2.48 2.88 3.33
CA TYR A 55 -1.11 2.64 2.88
C TYR A 55 -1.01 1.62 1.74
N GLY A 56 0.04 1.76 0.94
CA GLY A 56 0.48 0.72 0.01
C GLY A 56 1.00 -0.52 0.74
N MET A 57 1.16 -1.61 0.01
CA MET A 57 1.59 -2.91 0.53
C MET A 57 2.81 -3.43 -0.23
N GLY A 58 3.57 -4.35 0.36
CA GLY A 58 4.80 -4.83 -0.26
C GLY A 58 4.66 -6.07 -1.15
N ALA A 59 3.54 -6.77 -1.22
CA ALA A 59 3.39 -7.86 -2.19
C ALA A 59 1.92 -8.15 -2.52
N ALA A 60 1.69 -8.85 -3.64
CA ALA A 60 0.39 -9.35 -4.02
C ALA A 60 0.05 -10.63 -3.24
N MET A 61 -1.06 -10.60 -2.51
CA MET A 61 -1.69 -11.79 -1.93
C MET A 61 -2.97 -12.19 -2.69
N GLY A 62 -3.42 -11.37 -3.64
CA GLY A 62 -4.52 -11.69 -4.55
C GLY A 62 -4.19 -11.40 -6.02
N GLU A 63 -4.92 -12.05 -6.92
CA GLU A 63 -4.76 -11.95 -8.39
C GLU A 63 -6.11 -11.71 -9.10
N ASP A 64 -6.08 -11.52 -10.44
CA ASP A 64 -7.25 -11.11 -11.25
C ASP A 64 -8.46 -12.07 -11.27
N ARG A 65 -8.40 -13.21 -10.57
CA ARG A 65 -9.51 -14.18 -10.47
C ARG A 65 -10.57 -13.76 -9.44
N ARG A 66 -10.23 -12.91 -8.46
CA ARG A 66 -11.11 -12.50 -7.33
C ARG A 66 -11.32 -11.00 -7.23
N ARG A 67 -12.05 -10.55 -6.21
CA ARG A 67 -12.02 -9.14 -5.80
C ARG A 67 -10.79 -8.96 -4.92
N TYR A 68 -9.89 -8.12 -5.39
CA TYR A 68 -8.64 -7.81 -4.72
C TYR A 68 -8.38 -6.31 -4.88
N GLY A 69 -7.50 -5.75 -4.07
CA GLY A 69 -7.13 -4.36 -4.24
C GLY A 69 -6.01 -3.86 -3.36
N GLY A 70 -5.77 -2.57 -3.50
CA GLY A 70 -4.64 -1.88 -2.89
C GLY A 70 -3.62 -1.40 -3.92
N LEU A 71 -2.47 -0.99 -3.43
CA LEU A 71 -1.35 -0.52 -4.25
C LEU A 71 -0.08 -1.19 -3.78
N ILE A 72 0.51 -2.04 -4.62
CA ILE A 72 1.80 -2.64 -4.28
C ILE A 72 2.90 -1.64 -4.57
N PHE A 73 3.92 -1.59 -3.70
CA PHE A 73 5.11 -0.82 -3.96
C PHE A 73 6.40 -1.59 -3.65
N ALA A 74 7.46 -1.14 -4.32
CA ALA A 74 8.82 -1.57 -4.04
C ALA A 74 9.77 -0.42 -4.32
N TYR A 75 10.92 -0.40 -3.68
CA TYR A 75 11.86 0.72 -3.80
C TYR A 75 13.30 0.25 -3.80
N ASN A 76 14.18 1.01 -4.44
CA ASN A 76 15.62 0.80 -4.36
C ASN A 76 16.31 2.13 -4.01
N ASN A 77 17.59 2.29 -4.36
CA ASN A 77 18.32 3.50 -4.08
C ASN A 77 18.08 4.67 -5.06
N VAL A 78 17.25 4.47 -6.08
CA VAL A 78 17.03 5.44 -7.17
C VAL A 78 15.55 5.70 -7.42
N SER A 79 14.70 4.68 -7.29
CA SER A 79 13.29 4.75 -7.66
C SER A 79 12.37 3.95 -6.76
N VAL A 80 11.10 4.36 -6.77
CA VAL A 80 9.95 3.65 -6.22
C VAL A 80 9.08 3.19 -7.38
N ARG A 81 8.66 1.93 -7.36
CA ARG A 81 7.70 1.33 -8.29
C ARG A 81 6.37 1.12 -7.59
N LEU A 82 5.30 1.37 -8.32
CA LEU A 82 3.91 1.28 -7.85
C LEU A 82 3.11 0.45 -8.85
N TRP A 83 2.37 -0.55 -8.36
CA TRP A 83 1.49 -1.40 -9.15
C TRP A 83 0.08 -1.36 -8.57
N ALA A 84 -0.83 -0.69 -9.27
CA ALA A 84 -2.27 -0.81 -9.01
C ALA A 84 -2.80 -2.04 -9.77
N PRO A 85 -3.93 -2.63 -9.32
CA PRO A 85 -4.55 -3.74 -10.01
C PRO A 85 -4.82 -3.39 -11.47
N ALA A 86 -4.57 -4.30 -12.39
CA ALA A 86 -4.75 -4.11 -13.82
C ALA A 86 -5.47 -5.31 -14.42
N LEU A 87 -6.11 -5.09 -15.57
CA LEU A 87 -6.79 -6.17 -16.31
C LEU A 87 -5.75 -7.18 -16.83
N ASP A 88 -5.77 -8.41 -16.32
CA ASP A 88 -5.12 -9.54 -16.96
C ASP A 88 -6.18 -10.53 -17.45
N ASN A 89 -6.82 -10.14 -18.56
CA ASN A 89 -7.58 -11.01 -19.45
C ASN A 89 -8.79 -11.77 -18.88
N ARG A 90 -9.11 -11.71 -17.58
CA ARG A 90 -10.20 -12.51 -16.96
C ARG A 90 -10.91 -11.82 -15.76
N LEU A 91 -11.70 -10.79 -16.10
CA LEU A 91 -12.68 -10.04 -15.27
C LEU A 91 -12.11 -8.80 -14.55
N SER A 92 -12.73 -7.63 -14.74
CA SER A 92 -12.30 -6.36 -14.14
C SER A 92 -12.65 -6.23 -12.65
N ARG A 93 -11.97 -6.98 -11.79
CA ARG A 93 -12.34 -7.08 -10.36
C ARG A 93 -11.43 -6.29 -9.43
N GLY A 94 -10.18 -6.06 -9.82
CA GLY A 94 -9.19 -5.32 -9.04
C GLY A 94 -9.54 -3.84 -8.83
N ARG A 95 -9.23 -3.30 -7.65
CA ARG A 95 -9.45 -1.88 -7.27
C ARG A 95 -8.23 -1.30 -6.55
N ILE A 96 -7.85 -0.06 -6.84
CA ILE A 96 -6.70 0.57 -6.17
C ILE A 96 -6.96 0.75 -4.66
N TRP A 97 -8.23 0.81 -4.26
CA TRP A 97 -8.67 0.61 -2.88
C TRP A 97 -9.83 -0.37 -2.87
N ASN A 98 -9.67 -1.47 -2.12
CA ASN A 98 -10.72 -2.43 -1.84
C ASN A 98 -10.86 -2.66 -0.31
N VAL A 99 -12.04 -2.41 0.23
CA VAL A 99 -12.51 -2.94 1.53
C VAL A 99 -13.99 -3.22 1.35
N PHE A 100 -14.30 -4.42 0.87
CA PHE A 100 -15.64 -4.81 0.42
C PHE A 100 -15.70 -6.33 0.36
N ASP A 101 -16.87 -6.89 0.63
CA ASP A 101 -17.22 -8.32 0.69
C ASP A 101 -16.25 -9.13 1.55
N GLY A 102 -16.64 -9.36 2.79
CA GLY A 102 -15.84 -10.13 3.73
C GLY A 102 -15.19 -9.29 4.83
N TRP A 103 -15.51 -7.99 4.93
CA TRP A 103 -14.81 -7.03 5.80
C TRP A 103 -15.76 -6.08 6.53
N GLY A 104 -15.68 -6.06 7.87
CA GLY A 104 -16.36 -5.11 8.76
C GLY A 104 -17.88 -5.03 8.62
N GLY A 105 -18.53 -6.15 8.24
CA GLY A 105 -19.96 -6.21 7.99
C GLY A 105 -20.42 -5.24 6.89
N GLU A 106 -19.53 -4.94 5.93
CA GLU A 106 -19.70 -3.95 4.86
C GLU A 106 -19.95 -2.52 5.33
N THR A 107 -19.67 -2.22 6.59
CA THR A 107 -19.75 -0.86 7.12
C THR A 107 -18.72 0.01 6.40
N ASN A 108 -19.16 1.10 5.78
CA ASN A 108 -18.27 1.99 5.01
C ASN A 108 -17.41 1.26 3.95
N ALA A 109 -17.97 0.26 3.28
CA ALA A 109 -17.24 -0.46 2.24
C ALA A 109 -16.82 0.44 1.06
N GLN A 110 -15.67 0.13 0.43
CA GLN A 110 -15.04 0.92 -0.64
C GLN A 110 -14.53 0.05 -1.78
N ARG A 111 -14.76 0.51 -3.02
CA ARG A 111 -14.22 -0.07 -4.25
C ARG A 111 -13.84 0.99 -5.28
N SER A 112 -12.70 1.66 -5.08
CA SER A 112 -12.25 2.75 -5.95
C SER A 112 -11.41 2.25 -7.12
N GLN A 113 -11.71 2.73 -8.32
CA GLN A 113 -10.84 2.50 -9.48
C GLN A 113 -9.74 3.55 -9.60
N VAL A 114 -9.97 4.75 -9.07
CA VAL A 114 -9.07 5.90 -9.15
C VAL A 114 -8.82 6.43 -7.75
N ALA A 115 -7.58 6.82 -7.47
CA ALA A 115 -7.19 7.44 -6.22
C ALA A 115 -6.08 8.47 -6.46
N GLU A 116 -5.89 9.36 -5.49
CA GLU A 116 -4.67 10.15 -5.38
C GLU A 116 -3.61 9.32 -4.65
N VAL A 117 -2.36 9.34 -5.11
CA VAL A 117 -1.23 8.64 -4.51
C VAL A 117 -0.14 9.64 -4.17
N ARG A 118 0.51 9.45 -3.01
CA ARG A 118 1.69 10.23 -2.60
C ARG A 118 2.75 9.29 -2.04
N VAL A 119 3.99 9.49 -2.45
CA VAL A 119 5.16 8.78 -1.95
C VAL A 119 6.06 9.77 -1.21
N VAL A 120 6.31 9.48 0.06
CA VAL A 120 7.28 10.19 0.89
C VAL A 120 8.39 9.20 1.23
N ALA A 121 9.65 9.60 1.04
CA ALA A 121 10.81 8.75 1.33
C ALA A 121 11.95 9.56 1.95
N GLN A 122 12.67 8.94 2.90
CA GLN A 122 13.76 9.58 3.63
C GLN A 122 14.98 8.64 3.73
N VAL A 123 16.19 9.21 3.73
CA VAL A 123 17.47 8.51 3.90
C VAL A 123 18.32 9.21 4.96
N ASN A 124 19.35 8.52 5.46
CA ASN A 124 20.24 9.00 6.52
C ASN A 124 19.51 9.34 7.82
N CYS A 125 18.54 8.51 8.19
CA CYS A 125 17.90 8.64 9.49
C CYS A 125 18.85 8.08 10.54
N THR A 126 19.08 8.81 11.63
CA THR A 126 19.89 8.32 12.77
C THR A 126 19.08 7.35 13.63
N LEU A 127 18.44 6.37 12.98
CA LEU A 127 17.61 5.35 13.60
C LEU A 127 18.50 4.39 14.39
N ASN A 128 18.39 4.44 15.70
CA ASN A 128 18.97 3.41 16.56
C ASN A 128 17.97 2.27 16.70
N TYR A 129 17.96 1.35 15.74
CA TYR A 129 17.15 0.15 15.85
C TYR A 129 17.56 -0.65 17.11
N GLY A 130 18.84 -0.82 17.41
CA GLY A 130 19.23 -1.69 18.53
C GLY A 130 19.13 -3.18 18.19
N PHE A 131 18.30 -3.57 17.21
CA PHE A 131 18.41 -4.84 16.51
C PHE A 131 18.39 -4.68 14.98
N ASP A 132 19.31 -5.39 14.32
CA ASP A 132 19.36 -5.53 12.85
C ASP A 132 19.94 -6.90 12.52
N SER A 133 19.15 -7.74 11.87
CA SER A 133 19.58 -9.09 11.48
C SER A 133 20.64 -9.09 10.36
N GLY A 134 20.81 -7.96 9.66
CA GLY A 134 21.39 -7.94 8.33
C GLY A 134 20.52 -8.69 7.31
N TRP A 135 21.02 -8.80 6.08
CA TRP A 135 20.35 -9.55 5.01
C TRP A 135 20.71 -11.05 5.11
N PHE A 136 19.70 -11.92 5.11
CA PHE A 136 19.85 -13.37 5.02
C PHE A 136 18.91 -13.95 3.95
N ASP A 137 19.23 -15.12 3.41
CA ASP A 137 18.41 -15.73 2.37
C ASP A 137 17.16 -16.40 2.99
N MET A 138 16.02 -16.22 2.35
CA MET A 138 14.75 -16.88 2.70
C MET A 138 14.08 -17.41 1.43
N GLU A 139 13.34 -18.50 1.56
CA GLU A 139 12.72 -19.20 0.45
C GLU A 139 11.27 -19.57 0.80
N ALA A 140 10.35 -19.30 -0.12
CA ALA A 140 9.00 -19.83 -0.16
C ALA A 140 9.02 -21.25 -0.77
N GLN A 141 8.04 -22.09 -0.45
CA GLN A 141 7.95 -23.46 -0.97
C GLN A 141 9.11 -24.37 -0.48
N ALA A 142 9.60 -24.12 0.73
CA ALA A 142 10.73 -24.82 1.34
C ALA A 142 10.33 -25.68 2.57
N GLY A 143 9.04 -26.00 2.73
CA GLY A 143 8.53 -26.69 3.91
C GLY A 143 8.71 -25.82 5.16
N THR A 144 9.12 -26.45 6.26
CA THR A 144 9.42 -25.73 7.52
C THR A 144 10.54 -24.69 7.40
N ASP A 145 11.36 -24.73 6.34
CA ASP A 145 12.40 -23.72 6.10
C ASP A 145 11.84 -22.39 5.57
N SER A 146 10.56 -22.37 5.14
CA SER A 146 9.80 -21.15 4.84
C SER A 146 9.35 -20.40 6.11
N PHE A 147 9.63 -20.93 7.30
CA PHE A 147 9.49 -20.23 8.57
C PHE A 147 10.86 -19.83 9.14
N LYS A 148 10.93 -18.64 9.76
CA LYS A 148 12.08 -18.20 10.57
C LYS A 148 11.61 -17.56 11.87
N GLN A 149 12.29 -17.87 12.96
CA GLN A 149 12.18 -17.15 14.23
C GLN A 149 13.55 -16.57 14.59
N ILE A 150 13.58 -15.28 14.89
CA ILE A 150 14.79 -14.50 15.12
C ILE A 150 14.65 -13.84 16.49
N SER A 151 15.53 -14.13 17.44
CA SER A 151 15.58 -13.39 18.69
C SER A 151 16.24 -12.03 18.46
N HIS A 152 15.62 -10.95 18.92
CA HIS A 152 16.12 -9.59 18.77
C HIS A 152 16.85 -9.08 20.01
N GLY A 153 16.67 -9.73 21.17
CA GLY A 153 17.43 -9.46 22.39
C GLY A 153 17.20 -8.08 23.00
N LEU A 154 16.05 -7.45 22.73
CA LEU A 154 15.67 -6.16 23.33
C LEU A 154 15.02 -6.34 24.70
N ASP A 155 14.54 -7.55 25.03
CA ASP A 155 13.85 -7.91 26.27
C ASP A 155 12.62 -7.02 26.60
N VAL A 156 12.12 -6.30 25.59
CA VAL A 156 10.94 -5.43 25.61
C VAL A 156 10.22 -5.59 24.29
N LEU A 157 8.90 -5.37 24.29
CA LEU A 157 8.13 -5.30 23.05
C LEU A 157 8.64 -4.11 22.23
N PRO A 158 9.22 -4.34 21.03
CA PRO A 158 9.70 -3.24 20.19
C PRO A 158 8.53 -2.34 19.80
N GLU A 159 8.73 -1.02 19.83
CA GLU A 159 7.72 -0.06 19.37
C GLU A 159 7.72 0.11 17.86
N HIS A 160 8.80 -0.29 17.18
CA HIS A 160 8.94 -0.23 15.73
C HIS A 160 9.64 -1.49 15.19
N VAL A 161 8.99 -2.20 14.27
CA VAL A 161 9.57 -3.37 13.59
C VAL A 161 9.32 -3.27 12.10
N ARG A 162 10.36 -3.51 11.30
CA ARG A 162 10.25 -3.63 9.85
C ARG A 162 10.92 -4.90 9.37
N VAL A 163 10.25 -5.58 8.46
CA VAL A 163 10.77 -6.74 7.76
C VAL A 163 10.78 -6.41 6.27
N LEU A 164 11.97 -6.51 5.68
CA LEU A 164 12.25 -6.07 4.33
C LEU A 164 12.66 -7.26 3.48
N THR A 165 12.08 -7.41 2.29
CA THR A 165 12.41 -8.46 1.32
C THR A 165 13.02 -7.84 0.07
N ARG A 166 14.28 -8.15 -0.20
CA ARG A 166 15.02 -7.70 -1.38
C ARG A 166 15.01 -8.76 -2.47
N ALA A 167 14.55 -8.37 -3.66
CA ALA A 167 14.65 -9.19 -4.85
C ALA A 167 16.12 -9.38 -5.26
N VAL A 168 16.50 -10.64 -5.50
CA VAL A 168 17.84 -11.02 -5.96
C VAL A 168 17.87 -11.43 -7.44
N ASP A 169 16.70 -11.42 -8.08
CA ASP A 169 16.50 -11.81 -9.47
C ASP A 169 15.32 -11.04 -10.11
N GLY A 170 15.00 -11.39 -11.36
CA GLY A 170 13.85 -10.85 -12.07
C GLY A 170 13.97 -9.37 -12.46
N ALA A 171 12.85 -8.80 -12.90
CA ALA A 171 12.76 -7.41 -13.33
C ALA A 171 12.91 -6.41 -12.16
N ASN A 172 12.69 -6.86 -10.93
CA ASN A 172 12.81 -6.07 -9.72
C ASN A 172 14.09 -6.35 -8.94
N MET A 173 15.11 -7.01 -9.50
CA MET A 173 16.39 -7.24 -8.83
C MET A 173 16.94 -5.96 -8.19
N GLY A 174 17.23 -6.01 -6.88
CA GLY A 174 17.71 -4.88 -6.08
C GLY A 174 16.61 -3.99 -5.48
N TYR A 175 15.34 -4.20 -5.81
CA TYR A 175 14.22 -3.57 -5.13
C TYR A 175 13.89 -4.28 -3.82
N VAL A 176 13.39 -3.50 -2.86
CA VAL A 176 12.95 -3.89 -1.54
C VAL A 176 11.43 -3.78 -1.49
N PHE A 177 10.80 -4.83 -0.98
CA PHE A 177 9.39 -4.98 -0.70
C PHE A 177 9.19 -5.08 0.82
N GLU A 178 8.15 -4.48 1.38
CA GLU A 178 7.87 -4.60 2.82
C GLU A 178 7.03 -5.85 3.12
N ALA A 179 7.36 -6.56 4.19
CA ALA A 179 6.52 -7.64 4.70
C ALA A 179 5.20 -7.08 5.27
N MET A 180 4.21 -7.95 5.42
CA MET A 180 2.88 -7.59 5.91
C MET A 180 2.58 -8.29 7.23
N GLY A 181 1.76 -7.68 8.08
CA GLY A 181 1.31 -8.32 9.33
C GLY A 181 0.11 -9.26 9.16
N ALA A 182 -0.33 -9.50 7.92
CA ALA A 182 -1.56 -10.23 7.66
C ALA A 182 -1.36 -11.21 6.49
N ALA A 183 -1.85 -12.45 6.63
CA ALA A 183 -2.07 -13.34 5.50
C ALA A 183 -3.49 -13.13 4.98
N MET A 184 -3.63 -12.66 3.74
CA MET A 184 -4.93 -12.38 3.11
C MET A 184 -5.30 -13.40 2.03
N SER A 185 -4.61 -14.53 1.98
CA SER A 185 -4.90 -15.67 1.11
C SER A 185 -4.22 -16.89 1.71
N ASP A 186 -4.84 -18.05 1.56
CA ASP A 186 -4.21 -19.36 1.68
C ASP A 186 -3.83 -19.91 0.29
N ASP A 187 -3.37 -21.16 0.23
CA ASP A 187 -3.07 -21.89 -1.00
C ASP A 187 -4.24 -22.73 -1.56
N ASP A 188 -5.30 -22.93 -0.81
CA ASP A 188 -6.52 -23.63 -1.23
C ASP A 188 -7.39 -22.81 -2.19
N ILE A 189 -7.15 -21.50 -2.27
CA ILE A 189 -7.93 -20.60 -3.11
C ILE A 189 -7.46 -20.52 -4.58
N GLY A 190 -6.44 -21.28 -4.99
CA GLY A 190 -6.08 -21.44 -6.42
C GLY A 190 -5.72 -20.13 -7.13
N ASN A 191 -5.00 -19.25 -6.43
CA ASN A 191 -4.38 -18.02 -6.92
C ASN A 191 -2.93 -17.96 -6.49
N LEU A 192 -2.11 -17.23 -7.25
CA LEU A 192 -0.78 -16.86 -6.80
C LEU A 192 -0.90 -15.83 -5.67
N TYR A 193 -0.25 -16.13 -4.55
CA TYR A 193 -0.10 -15.23 -3.42
C TYR A 193 1.38 -15.08 -3.07
N GLY A 194 1.73 -14.05 -2.31
CA GLY A 194 3.11 -13.82 -1.99
C GLY A 194 3.39 -12.73 -0.98
N GLY A 195 4.69 -12.54 -0.74
CA GLY A 195 5.23 -11.69 0.31
C GLY A 195 5.76 -12.50 1.48
N VAL A 196 6.05 -11.79 2.56
CA VAL A 196 6.41 -12.37 3.86
C VAL A 196 5.40 -11.86 4.86
N VAL A 197 4.82 -12.75 5.65
CA VAL A 197 4.05 -12.38 6.84
C VAL A 197 4.98 -12.32 8.03
N PHE A 198 4.81 -11.34 8.91
CA PHE A 198 5.59 -11.26 10.14
C PHE A 198 4.76 -10.88 11.35
N GLY A 199 5.26 -11.29 12.51
CA GLY A 199 4.77 -10.85 13.82
C GLY A 199 5.92 -10.84 14.82
N TYR A 200 5.78 -10.10 15.91
CA TYR A 200 6.84 -9.94 16.91
C TYR A 200 6.31 -9.86 18.34
N ASP A 201 7.09 -10.32 19.29
CA ASP A 201 6.83 -10.15 20.73
C ASP A 201 8.00 -9.41 21.39
N SER A 202 8.19 -9.56 22.70
CA SER A 202 9.28 -8.93 23.44
C SER A 202 10.66 -9.58 23.29
N ASP A 203 10.74 -10.73 22.63
CA ASP A 203 11.99 -11.50 22.47
C ASP A 203 12.28 -11.85 21.00
N HIS A 204 11.24 -12.11 20.20
CA HIS A 204 11.35 -12.68 18.86
C HIS A 204 10.58 -11.90 17.80
N VAL A 205 11.10 -11.98 16.57
CA VAL A 205 10.35 -11.75 15.34
C VAL A 205 10.19 -13.09 14.62
N ARG A 206 8.97 -13.41 14.20
CA ARG A 206 8.62 -14.57 13.39
C ARG A 206 8.26 -14.15 11.98
N LEU A 207 8.71 -14.94 11.01
CA LEU A 207 8.55 -14.72 9.58
C LEU A 207 7.96 -15.98 8.95
N TRP A 208 6.94 -15.80 8.12
CA TRP A 208 6.31 -16.87 7.34
C TRP A 208 6.35 -16.47 5.86
N ALA A 209 7.12 -17.21 5.07
CA ALA A 209 7.03 -17.18 3.62
C ALA A 209 5.97 -18.21 3.15
N PRO A 210 5.36 -18.00 1.98
CA PRO A 210 4.44 -18.97 1.41
C PRO A 210 5.03 -20.37 1.28
N ASP A 211 4.24 -21.40 1.52
CA ASP A 211 4.65 -22.79 1.41
C ASP A 211 3.45 -23.68 1.10
N LEU A 212 3.46 -24.41 -0.01
CA LEU A 212 2.35 -25.27 -0.43
C LEU A 212 2.07 -26.35 0.61
N ASN A 213 0.87 -26.30 1.17
CA ASN A 213 0.24 -27.38 1.88
C ASN A 213 -0.60 -28.22 0.90
N ASP A 214 -0.78 -29.50 1.27
CA ASP A 214 -1.72 -30.52 0.73
C ASP A 214 -1.95 -30.75 -0.79
N GLY A 215 -1.30 -29.98 -1.68
CA GLY A 215 -1.23 -30.20 -3.11
C GLY A 215 -2.40 -29.67 -3.94
N PHE A 216 -3.24 -28.78 -3.40
CA PHE A 216 -4.34 -28.16 -4.14
C PHE A 216 -3.94 -27.02 -5.08
N ASP A 217 -2.77 -26.39 -4.87
CA ASP A 217 -2.26 -25.38 -5.80
C ASP A 217 -1.14 -25.90 -6.73
N VAL A 218 -1.29 -25.60 -8.02
CA VAL A 218 -0.28 -25.87 -9.06
C VAL A 218 0.60 -24.65 -9.33
N ASP A 219 0.18 -23.46 -8.91
CA ASP A 219 0.86 -22.20 -9.19
C ASP A 219 1.76 -21.77 -7.99
N GLY A 220 1.33 -22.05 -6.75
CA GLY A 220 2.11 -21.97 -5.52
C GLY A 220 2.38 -20.52 -5.05
N GLY A 221 2.60 -20.33 -3.75
CA GLY A 221 2.94 -19.01 -3.23
C GLY A 221 4.43 -18.65 -3.41
N ALA A 222 4.73 -17.35 -3.55
CA ALA A 222 6.08 -16.85 -3.80
C ALA A 222 6.53 -15.79 -2.78
N LEU A 223 7.81 -15.75 -2.45
CA LEU A 223 8.37 -14.75 -1.54
C LEU A 223 8.16 -13.32 -2.06
N ILE A 224 8.21 -13.14 -3.38
CA ILE A 224 7.88 -11.89 -4.08
C ILE A 224 6.88 -12.22 -5.17
N ASN A 225 5.72 -11.54 -5.16
CA ASN A 225 4.69 -11.68 -6.19
C ASN A 225 4.15 -10.29 -6.59
N VAL A 226 4.29 -9.95 -7.87
CA VAL A 226 3.76 -8.73 -8.52
C VAL A 226 3.38 -9.00 -9.99
N LYS A 227 2.74 -10.15 -10.26
CA LYS A 227 2.27 -10.57 -11.59
C LYS A 227 0.78 -10.92 -11.56
N GLU A 228 0.20 -11.20 -12.73
CA GLU A 228 -1.17 -11.73 -12.92
C GLU A 228 -2.27 -10.83 -12.33
N GLY A 229 -2.34 -9.60 -12.83
CA GLY A 229 -3.36 -8.63 -12.42
C GLY A 229 -2.78 -7.36 -11.80
N TRP A 230 -1.48 -7.13 -11.90
CA TRP A 230 -0.81 -6.00 -11.26
C TRP A 230 -0.02 -5.17 -12.26
N GLY A 231 -0.28 -3.85 -12.29
CA GLY A 231 0.43 -2.86 -13.10
C GLY A 231 0.47 -3.12 -14.62
N GLY A 232 -0.43 -3.95 -15.13
CA GLY A 232 -0.46 -4.36 -16.53
C GLY A 232 0.74 -5.21 -16.92
N GLU A 233 1.24 -6.02 -15.98
CA GLU A 233 2.41 -6.90 -16.11
C GLU A 233 3.74 -6.16 -16.37
N VAL A 234 3.79 -4.85 -16.10
CA VAL A 234 5.04 -4.09 -16.17
C VAL A 234 5.93 -4.50 -15.01
N ASN A 235 7.12 -5.02 -15.32
CA ASN A 235 8.05 -5.59 -14.32
C ASN A 235 7.43 -6.72 -13.48
N ALA A 236 6.52 -7.50 -14.06
CA ALA A 236 5.92 -8.66 -13.42
C ALA A 236 6.99 -9.63 -12.89
N GLN A 237 6.77 -10.17 -11.69
CA GLN A 237 7.71 -11.08 -11.04
C GLN A 237 6.99 -12.02 -10.08
N SER A 238 7.47 -13.27 -10.05
CA SER A 238 7.18 -14.26 -9.04
C SER A 238 8.50 -14.98 -8.73
N SER A 239 9.00 -14.82 -7.51
CA SER A 239 10.28 -15.38 -7.07
C SER A 239 10.11 -16.16 -5.78
N LEU A 240 10.58 -17.41 -5.76
CA LEU A 240 10.56 -18.27 -4.58
C LEU A 240 11.61 -17.85 -3.55
N SER A 241 12.73 -17.27 -3.98
CA SER A 241 13.84 -16.90 -3.11
C SER A 241 14.14 -15.41 -3.14
N GLY A 242 14.63 -14.88 -2.03
CA GLY A 242 15.09 -13.50 -1.88
C GLY A 242 15.91 -13.32 -0.62
N GLN A 243 16.31 -12.07 -0.36
CA GLN A 243 17.01 -11.73 0.87
C GLN A 243 16.08 -10.99 1.80
N VAL A 244 15.99 -11.40 3.06
CA VAL A 244 15.16 -10.77 4.08
C VAL A 244 16.04 -10.09 5.12
N ARG A 245 15.59 -8.95 5.66
CA ARG A 245 16.22 -8.23 6.76
C ARG A 245 15.16 -7.80 7.76
N VAL A 246 15.44 -8.00 9.04
CA VAL A 246 14.61 -7.57 10.16
C VAL A 246 15.34 -6.47 10.91
N VAL A 247 14.68 -5.35 11.11
CA VAL A 247 15.11 -4.28 12.00
C VAL A 247 14.02 -4.02 13.03
N ALA A 248 14.40 -3.85 14.29
CA ALA A 248 13.46 -3.62 15.39
C ALA A 248 14.05 -2.59 16.33
N ALA A 249 13.23 -1.70 16.89
CA ALA A 249 13.60 -0.66 17.82
C ALA A 249 12.73 -0.65 19.07
N GLU A 250 13.37 -0.43 20.23
CA GLU A 250 12.67 -0.29 21.52
C GLU A 250 11.71 0.90 21.53
N LEU A 251 12.07 1.99 20.83
CA LEU A 251 11.29 3.21 20.75
C LEU A 251 10.86 3.47 19.31
N ASP A 252 9.64 3.99 19.16
CA ASP A 252 9.17 4.43 17.87
C ASP A 252 10.01 5.62 17.38
N PRO A 253 10.50 5.58 16.14
CA PRO A 253 11.30 6.68 15.61
C PRO A 253 10.51 7.97 15.35
N CYS A 254 9.17 7.92 15.30
CA CYS A 254 8.32 9.10 15.35
C CYS A 254 8.23 9.71 16.77
N GLY A 255 8.75 9.03 17.81
CA GLY A 255 8.56 9.37 19.21
C GLY A 255 7.19 8.92 19.75
N ASP A 256 6.78 9.49 20.89
CA ASP A 256 5.47 9.16 21.49
C ASP A 256 4.32 9.57 20.55
N PRO A 257 3.26 8.74 20.40
CA PRO A 257 2.11 9.08 19.57
C PRO A 257 1.27 10.22 20.18
N ASP A 258 0.77 11.10 19.31
CA ASP A 258 -0.17 12.17 19.70
C ASP A 258 -1.56 11.61 20.03
N PHE A 259 -1.92 10.49 19.42
CA PHE A 259 -3.11 9.71 19.72
C PHE A 259 -2.76 8.23 19.91
N ASP A 260 -3.27 7.63 20.98
CA ASP A 260 -3.13 6.20 21.27
C ASP A 260 -4.42 5.69 21.89
N SER A 261 -5.07 4.72 21.24
CA SER A 261 -6.29 4.11 21.75
C SER A 261 -6.05 3.24 23.00
N GLY A 262 -4.80 2.86 23.26
CA GLY A 262 -4.48 1.69 24.06
C GLY A 262 -4.97 0.40 23.39
N TRP A 263 -4.80 -0.72 24.09
CA TRP A 263 -5.29 -2.02 23.63
C TRP A 263 -6.78 -2.18 23.97
N TYR A 264 -7.60 -2.52 22.99
CA TYR A 264 -9.00 -2.91 23.15
C TYR A 264 -9.28 -4.21 22.38
N LEU A 265 -10.27 -4.99 22.83
CA LEU A 265 -10.61 -6.25 22.18
C LEU A 265 -11.51 -5.99 20.96
N MET A 266 -11.21 -6.65 19.85
CA MET A 266 -12.07 -6.68 18.66
C MET A 266 -12.31 -8.13 18.23
N SER A 267 -13.39 -8.37 17.50
CA SER A 267 -13.79 -9.69 17.01
C SER A 267 -14.00 -9.64 15.50
N ALA A 268 -13.47 -10.63 14.78
CA ALA A 268 -13.88 -10.97 13.43
C ALA A 268 -15.19 -11.78 13.47
N GLN A 269 -15.92 -11.79 12.36
CA GLN A 269 -17.17 -12.54 12.20
C GLN A 269 -18.31 -12.10 13.15
N ASP A 270 -18.31 -10.83 13.57
CA ASP A 270 -19.27 -10.22 14.50
C ASP A 270 -20.21 -9.19 13.82
N GLY A 271 -20.46 -9.34 12.52
CA GLY A 271 -21.32 -8.44 11.74
C GLY A 271 -20.73 -7.04 11.64
N THR A 272 -21.56 -6.04 11.94
CA THR A 272 -21.13 -4.63 11.98
C THR A 272 -20.15 -4.33 13.12
N ASP A 273 -20.04 -5.21 14.12
CA ASP A 273 -19.08 -5.05 15.23
C ASP A 273 -17.67 -5.53 14.82
N SER A 274 -17.52 -6.12 13.62
CA SER A 274 -16.23 -6.33 12.93
C SER A 274 -15.66 -5.02 12.34
N TYR A 275 -16.22 -3.87 12.67
CA TYR A 275 -15.78 -2.54 12.25
C TYR A 275 -15.70 -1.59 13.46
N ASP A 276 -14.69 -0.72 13.46
CA ASP A 276 -14.58 0.36 14.43
C ASP A 276 -14.17 1.69 13.78
N GLU A 277 -14.59 2.80 14.37
CA GLU A 277 -14.26 4.17 13.96
C GLU A 277 -13.86 5.01 15.18
N LEU A 278 -12.57 5.36 15.24
CA LEU A 278 -11.98 6.05 16.35
C LEU A 278 -11.77 7.53 16.01
N VAL A 279 -12.38 8.42 16.77
CA VAL A 279 -12.10 9.86 16.68
C VAL A 279 -10.77 10.15 17.37
N HIS A 280 -9.76 10.57 16.62
CA HIS A 280 -8.41 10.79 17.17
C HIS A 280 -8.21 12.20 17.75
N GLY A 281 -9.08 13.16 17.41
CA GLY A 281 -9.10 14.49 18.02
C GLY A 281 -7.95 15.43 17.65
N LEU A 282 -7.06 15.01 16.74
CA LEU A 282 -5.90 15.80 16.29
C LEU A 282 -6.31 16.99 15.40
N GLN A 283 -7.49 16.92 14.77
CA GLN A 283 -8.05 17.96 13.87
C GLN A 283 -7.16 18.31 12.67
N VAL A 284 -6.17 17.46 12.40
CA VAL A 284 -5.25 17.52 11.28
C VAL A 284 -5.05 16.10 10.78
N LEU A 285 -4.74 15.97 9.50
CA LEU A 285 -4.38 14.68 8.94
C LEU A 285 -3.10 14.18 9.61
N PRO A 286 -3.09 13.00 10.25
CA PRO A 286 -1.86 12.42 10.78
C PRO A 286 -0.81 12.21 9.68
N ASP A 287 0.45 12.43 10.03
CA ASP A 287 1.60 12.09 9.18
C ASP A 287 1.82 10.58 9.14
N HIS A 288 1.59 9.90 10.27
CA HIS A 288 1.75 8.45 10.42
C HIS A 288 0.62 7.88 11.27
N VAL A 289 0.15 6.69 10.90
CA VAL A 289 -0.87 5.92 11.63
C VAL A 289 -0.44 4.47 11.66
N GLU A 290 -0.56 3.82 12.80
CA GLU A 290 -0.36 2.39 12.92
C GLU A 290 -1.57 1.73 13.56
N VAL A 291 -1.95 0.59 13.00
CA VAL A 291 -2.92 -0.32 13.60
C VAL A 291 -2.19 -1.61 13.90
N LEU A 292 -2.14 -1.96 15.17
CA LEU A 292 -1.46 -3.14 15.69
C LEU A 292 -2.50 -4.15 16.18
N VAL A 293 -2.27 -5.42 15.87
CA VAL A 293 -3.13 -6.55 16.23
C VAL A 293 -2.31 -7.50 17.10
N GLN A 294 -2.64 -7.64 18.37
CA GLN A 294 -1.98 -8.55 19.29
C GLN A 294 -2.80 -9.81 19.51
N ALA A 295 -2.18 -10.96 19.23
CA ALA A 295 -2.74 -12.27 19.53
C ALA A 295 -2.93 -12.43 21.04
N VAL A 296 -4.06 -13.01 21.42
CA VAL A 296 -4.45 -13.29 22.82
C VAL A 296 -4.60 -14.79 23.09
N ASP A 297 -4.22 -15.61 22.11
CA ASP A 297 -4.36 -17.06 22.11
C ASP A 297 -3.40 -17.75 21.14
N GLY A 298 -3.42 -19.08 21.15
CA GLY A 298 -2.69 -19.93 20.21
C GLY A 298 -1.17 -19.91 20.36
N ASN A 299 -0.48 -20.30 19.29
CA ASN A 299 0.99 -20.42 19.28
C ASN A 299 1.70 -19.07 19.27
N ASN A 300 0.97 -18.01 18.93
CA ASN A 300 1.47 -16.65 18.81
C ASN A 300 0.93 -15.74 19.92
N ASP A 301 0.40 -16.27 21.03
CA ASP A 301 -0.05 -15.47 22.17
C ASP A 301 0.99 -14.40 22.57
N GLY A 302 0.58 -13.14 22.60
CA GLY A 302 1.43 -11.98 22.86
C GLY A 302 2.14 -11.37 21.65
N PHE A 303 2.20 -12.05 20.49
CA PHE A 303 2.76 -11.50 19.26
C PHE A 303 1.86 -10.39 18.69
N VAL A 304 2.51 -9.39 18.12
CA VAL A 304 1.92 -8.22 17.47
C VAL A 304 2.12 -8.30 15.96
N PHE A 305 1.06 -7.96 15.23
CA PHE A 305 0.95 -7.96 13.78
C PHE A 305 0.51 -6.57 13.31
N HIS A 306 0.99 -6.13 12.15
CA HIS A 306 0.59 -4.84 11.57
C HIS A 306 -0.67 -4.98 10.72
N GLY A 307 -1.58 -4.01 10.82
CA GLY A 307 -2.66 -3.81 9.87
C GLY A 307 -2.15 -3.42 8.49
N VAL A 308 -2.99 -3.55 7.47
CA VAL A 308 -2.65 -3.23 6.08
C VAL A 308 -3.67 -2.26 5.46
N GLY A 309 -3.34 -1.70 4.29
CA GLY A 309 -4.16 -0.65 3.68
C GLY A 309 -5.31 -1.11 2.79
N ALA A 310 -5.36 -2.38 2.37
CA ALA A 310 -6.46 -2.85 1.52
C ALA A 310 -6.63 -4.37 1.56
N ALA A 311 -7.86 -4.82 1.26
CA ALA A 311 -8.21 -6.21 1.11
C ALA A 311 -7.63 -6.80 -0.18
N GLN A 312 -6.87 -7.89 -0.05
CA GLN A 312 -6.36 -8.67 -1.18
C GLN A 312 -7.28 -9.84 -1.57
N THR A 313 -8.31 -10.13 -0.78
CA THR A 313 -9.34 -11.14 -1.06
C THR A 313 -10.73 -10.69 -0.58
N ASP A 314 -11.75 -11.40 -1.04
CA ASP A 314 -13.11 -11.43 -0.49
C ASP A 314 -13.33 -12.68 0.38
N ASP A 315 -14.52 -12.86 0.95
CA ASP A 315 -14.93 -14.04 1.73
C ASP A 315 -15.24 -15.28 0.86
N THR A 316 -14.90 -15.23 -0.43
CA THR A 316 -15.15 -16.31 -1.39
C THR A 316 -14.01 -17.35 -1.38
N ASN A 317 -14.13 -18.26 -0.42
CA ASN A 317 -13.27 -19.41 -0.09
C ASN A 317 -11.91 -19.04 0.54
N GLY A 318 -11.45 -19.94 1.41
CA GLY A 318 -10.12 -19.92 1.99
C GLY A 318 -9.97 -19.07 3.24
N ASN A 319 -8.97 -19.40 4.02
CA ASN A 319 -8.51 -18.71 5.19
C ASN A 319 -7.90 -17.35 4.81
N TYR A 320 -8.39 -16.29 5.43
CA TYR A 320 -7.85 -14.94 5.27
C TYR A 320 -7.90 -14.17 6.59
N GLY A 321 -7.08 -13.15 6.73
CA GLY A 321 -7.10 -12.36 7.94
C GLY A 321 -6.36 -11.05 7.95
N GLY A 322 -6.24 -10.50 9.15
CA GLY A 322 -5.63 -9.20 9.42
C GLY A 322 -6.66 -8.10 9.72
N ALA A 323 -6.16 -6.88 9.90
CA ALA A 323 -6.96 -5.68 10.05
C ALA A 323 -6.64 -4.72 8.91
N ILE A 324 -7.67 -4.22 8.24
CA ILE A 324 -7.55 -3.13 7.26
C ILE A 324 -7.83 -1.83 7.99
N PHE A 325 -7.11 -0.78 7.66
CA PHE A 325 -7.37 0.53 8.24
C PHE A 325 -7.27 1.66 7.24
N ALA A 326 -7.97 2.75 7.54
CA ALA A 326 -7.91 4.00 6.81
C ALA A 326 -8.04 5.17 7.77
N PHE A 327 -7.52 6.34 7.41
CA PHE A 327 -7.56 7.51 8.28
C PHE A 327 -7.77 8.81 7.51
N ASP A 328 -8.40 9.79 8.14
CA ASP A 328 -8.50 11.16 7.64
C ASP A 328 -8.01 12.14 8.71
N ASN A 329 -8.53 13.38 8.71
CA ASN A 329 -8.16 14.40 9.68
C ASN A 329 -8.99 14.37 10.98
N GLU A 330 -9.99 13.50 11.08
CA GLU A 330 -10.90 13.40 12.21
C GLU A 330 -10.92 12.00 12.83
N THR A 331 -10.90 10.95 12.00
CA THR A 331 -11.07 9.57 12.45
C THR A 331 -10.10 8.58 11.81
N ILE A 332 -9.96 7.43 12.48
CA ILE A 332 -9.29 6.23 11.99
C ILE A 332 -10.32 5.10 11.98
N ARG A 333 -10.46 4.44 10.85
CA ARG A 333 -11.36 3.30 10.64
C ARG A 333 -10.57 2.01 10.64
N VAL A 334 -11.14 0.97 11.26
CA VAL A 334 -10.58 -0.38 11.29
C VAL A 334 -11.65 -1.37 10.84
N TRP A 335 -11.32 -2.21 9.87
CA TRP A 335 -12.16 -3.31 9.40
C TRP A 335 -11.43 -4.63 9.63
N VAL A 336 -12.11 -5.58 10.26
CA VAL A 336 -11.64 -6.96 10.40
C VAL A 336 -12.57 -7.89 9.65
N PRO A 337 -12.17 -9.14 9.36
CA PRO A 337 -12.98 -10.03 8.54
C PRO A 337 -14.38 -10.26 9.09
N ASP A 338 -15.36 -10.29 8.21
CA ASP A 338 -16.75 -10.59 8.54
C ASP A 338 -17.45 -11.28 7.37
N ARG A 339 -18.13 -12.40 7.61
CA ARG A 339 -18.89 -13.11 6.56
C ARG A 339 -20.09 -12.27 6.11
N ASN A 340 -20.19 -11.99 4.82
CA ASN A 340 -21.24 -11.11 4.31
C ASN A 340 -22.32 -11.76 3.43
N ASP A 341 -22.07 -12.81 2.65
CA ASP A 341 -23.17 -13.51 1.94
C ASP A 341 -22.82 -14.95 1.50
N ASP A 342 -21.60 -15.40 1.79
CA ASP A 342 -21.11 -16.71 1.44
C ASP A 342 -21.30 -17.78 2.54
N LYS A 343 -21.09 -19.04 2.14
CA LYS A 343 -21.28 -20.23 2.99
C LYS A 343 -20.17 -20.42 4.04
N TYR A 344 -19.01 -19.78 3.84
CA TYR A 344 -17.78 -20.03 4.58
C TYR A 344 -17.53 -18.92 5.62
N SER A 345 -16.79 -19.23 6.68
CA SER A 345 -16.55 -18.33 7.83
C SER A 345 -15.08 -18.37 8.19
N ASP A 346 -14.23 -18.19 7.19
CA ASP A 346 -12.80 -18.52 7.26
C ASP A 346 -11.96 -17.22 7.38
N GLY A 347 -12.61 -16.11 7.76
CA GLY A 347 -11.99 -14.83 8.00
C GLY A 347 -11.64 -14.63 9.48
N TYR A 348 -10.37 -14.32 9.78
CA TYR A 348 -9.84 -14.19 11.14
C TYR A 348 -9.11 -12.87 11.35
N LEU A 349 -9.13 -12.37 12.58
CA LEU A 349 -8.30 -11.21 12.96
C LEU A 349 -6.81 -11.48 12.75
N ILE A 350 -6.39 -12.73 13.00
CA ILE A 350 -5.04 -13.23 12.67
C ILE A 350 -5.22 -14.57 11.97
N SER A 351 -4.69 -14.68 10.75
CA SER A 351 -4.65 -15.91 9.96
C SER A 351 -3.21 -16.18 9.53
N ILE A 352 -2.67 -17.31 9.95
CA ILE A 352 -1.37 -17.87 9.55
C ILE A 352 -1.53 -19.38 9.56
N ILE A 353 -2.06 -19.92 8.48
CA ILE A 353 -2.36 -21.34 8.32
C ILE A 353 -2.46 -21.60 6.83
N ASP A 354 -2.29 -22.86 6.42
CA ASP A 354 -2.59 -23.35 5.07
C ASP A 354 -1.93 -22.50 3.98
N GLY A 355 -0.70 -22.86 3.63
CA GLY A 355 0.06 -22.09 2.64
C GLY A 355 1.14 -21.20 3.26
N TRP A 356 1.37 -21.23 4.58
CA TRP A 356 2.30 -20.31 5.24
C TRP A 356 3.31 -21.00 6.15
N GLY A 357 4.60 -20.77 5.87
CA GLY A 357 5.74 -21.16 6.71
C GLY A 357 5.87 -22.66 6.99
N GLY A 358 5.30 -23.51 6.12
CA GLY A 358 5.30 -24.96 6.30
C GLY A 358 4.56 -25.42 7.56
N GLU A 359 3.45 -24.74 7.88
CA GLU A 359 2.58 -25.03 9.03
C GLU A 359 3.29 -24.90 10.40
N VAL A 360 4.33 -24.07 10.47
CA VAL A 360 5.06 -23.82 11.73
C VAL A 360 4.43 -22.64 12.48
N ASN A 361 4.04 -22.86 13.74
CA ASN A 361 3.40 -21.87 14.61
C ASN A 361 2.16 -21.23 13.97
N THR A 362 1.27 -22.06 13.42
CA THR A 362 0.02 -21.60 12.83
C THR A 362 -0.88 -20.89 13.84
N GLN A 363 -1.76 -20.03 13.33
CA GLN A 363 -2.70 -19.23 14.10
C GLN A 363 -3.97 -18.95 13.31
N GLU A 364 -5.11 -19.14 13.96
CA GLU A 364 -6.42 -18.64 13.55
C GLU A 364 -7.06 -18.01 14.78
N SER A 365 -7.15 -16.68 14.82
CA SER A 365 -7.74 -15.94 15.94
C SER A 365 -8.96 -15.15 15.49
N LEU A 366 -10.14 -15.52 16.00
CA LEU A 366 -11.36 -14.71 15.80
C LEU A 366 -11.34 -13.43 16.64
N THR A 367 -10.61 -13.42 17.75
CA THR A 367 -10.50 -12.27 18.65
C THR A 367 -9.05 -11.91 18.88
N ALA A 368 -8.73 -10.62 18.90
CA ALA A 368 -7.40 -10.09 19.18
C ALA A 368 -7.50 -8.71 19.82
N ASN A 369 -6.44 -8.28 20.50
CA ASN A 369 -6.36 -6.89 20.96
C ASN A 369 -5.92 -6.00 19.79
N ILE A 370 -6.59 -4.88 19.58
CA ILE A 370 -6.22 -3.84 18.62
C ILE A 370 -5.67 -2.63 19.37
N ARG A 371 -4.64 -1.99 18.82
CA ARG A 371 -4.15 -0.68 19.25
C ARG A 371 -3.92 0.21 18.03
N VAL A 372 -4.43 1.43 18.11
CA VAL A 372 -4.31 2.45 17.06
C VAL A 372 -3.46 3.59 17.58
N ARG A 373 -2.39 3.92 16.86
CA ARG A 373 -1.47 5.01 17.17
C ARG A 373 -1.43 5.99 16.01
N ALA A 374 -1.36 7.29 16.28
CA ALA A 374 -1.22 8.31 15.25
C ALA A 374 -0.33 9.47 15.70
N TRP A 375 0.41 10.03 14.74
CA TRP A 375 1.36 11.12 14.93
C TRP A 375 1.03 12.26 13.96
N ILE A 376 1.01 13.49 14.44
CA ILE A 376 0.86 14.69 13.62
C ILE A 376 2.17 14.96 12.87
N GLU A 377 3.31 14.72 13.51
CA GLU A 377 4.63 14.91 12.92
C GLU A 377 5.42 13.60 13.07
N CYS A 378 5.60 12.90 11.96
CA CYS A 378 6.53 11.76 11.93
C CYS A 378 7.57 11.96 10.82
N GLY A 379 8.75 12.39 11.24
CA GLY A 379 9.97 12.38 10.46
C GLY A 379 10.99 11.46 11.13
N LEU A 380 11.24 10.30 10.53
CA LEU A 380 12.22 9.34 11.07
C LEU A 380 13.65 9.90 11.04
N CYS A 381 13.87 10.93 10.23
CA CYS A 381 15.08 11.74 10.16
C CYS A 381 14.87 13.09 10.87
N GLU A 382 15.85 13.56 11.67
CA GLU A 382 15.78 14.85 12.41
C GLU A 382 15.10 15.94 11.58
N VAL A 383 14.03 16.48 12.17
CA VAL A 383 13.07 17.43 11.62
C VAL A 383 13.70 18.39 10.60
N ALA A 384 13.50 18.13 9.31
CA ALA A 384 13.48 19.22 8.35
C ALA A 384 12.22 20.01 8.65
N THR A 385 12.31 21.01 9.53
CA THR A 385 11.20 21.90 9.87
C THR A 385 10.73 22.58 8.59
N PHE A 386 9.67 22.07 7.97
CA PHE A 386 8.99 22.77 6.91
C PHE A 386 7.78 23.49 7.51
N ALA A 387 7.89 24.81 7.59
CA ALA A 387 6.72 25.65 7.68
C ALA A 387 5.83 25.33 6.47
N PRO A 388 4.51 25.13 6.64
CA PRO A 388 3.61 24.87 5.54
C PRO A 388 3.70 26.03 4.57
N THR A 389 4.37 25.83 3.44
CA THR A 389 4.28 26.78 2.34
C THR A 389 2.94 26.53 1.70
N ILE A 390 1.92 27.23 2.19
CA ILE A 390 0.66 27.42 1.49
C ILE A 390 1.02 28.13 0.20
N THR A 391 1.37 27.35 -0.83
CA THR A 391 1.51 27.88 -2.17
C THR A 391 0.07 27.96 -2.69
N PRO A 392 -0.51 29.15 -2.85
CA PRO A 392 -1.81 29.25 -3.48
C PRO A 392 -1.70 28.62 -4.86
N HIS A 393 -2.49 27.57 -5.07
CA HIS A 393 -2.71 26.97 -6.37
C HIS A 393 -3.00 28.10 -7.37
N PRO A 394 -2.31 28.20 -8.51
CA PRO A 394 -2.68 29.17 -9.52
C PRO A 394 -4.06 28.77 -10.04
N SER A 395 -5.08 29.43 -9.52
CA SER A 395 -6.39 29.49 -10.15
C SER A 395 -6.15 29.90 -11.59
N SER A 396 -6.40 28.99 -12.52
CA SER A 396 -6.52 29.27 -13.95
C SER A 396 -7.77 30.13 -14.18
N ALA A 397 -7.70 31.38 -13.73
CA ALA A 397 -8.57 32.42 -14.20
C ALA A 397 -8.23 32.64 -15.69
N PRO A 398 -9.22 32.61 -16.60
CA PRO A 398 -8.96 32.87 -18.01
C PRO A 398 -8.37 34.29 -18.15
N THR A 399 -7.17 34.38 -18.70
CA THR A 399 -6.55 35.65 -19.07
C THR A 399 -7.51 36.43 -19.98
N PRO A 400 -7.90 37.66 -19.64
CA PRO A 400 -8.69 38.49 -20.54
C PRO A 400 -7.86 38.79 -21.79
N ASP A 401 -8.47 38.48 -22.92
CA ASP A 401 -8.03 38.79 -24.28
C ASP A 401 -7.49 40.23 -24.37
N PRO A 402 -6.26 40.46 -24.87
CA PRO A 402 -5.76 41.81 -25.12
C PRO A 402 -6.58 42.47 -26.23
N SER A 403 -7.58 43.23 -25.79
CA SER A 403 -8.31 44.21 -26.59
C SER A 403 -7.37 45.03 -27.47
N HIS A 404 -7.44 44.76 -28.77
CA HIS A 404 -7.27 45.66 -29.91
C HIS A 404 -6.70 47.05 -29.61
N VAL A 405 -5.42 47.24 -29.91
CA VAL A 405 -4.92 48.54 -30.40
C VAL A 405 -5.09 48.52 -31.93
N PRO A 406 -5.92 49.38 -32.54
CA PRO A 406 -6.10 49.40 -33.99
C PRO A 406 -4.83 49.86 -34.70
N THR A 407 -4.29 49.02 -35.58
CA THR A 407 -3.29 49.38 -36.58
C THR A 407 -3.90 50.41 -37.55
N PRO A 408 -3.24 51.52 -37.87
CA PRO A 408 -3.74 52.47 -38.86
C PRO A 408 -3.87 51.80 -40.25
N PRO A 409 -4.91 52.15 -41.02
CA PRO A 409 -5.17 51.51 -42.31
C PRO A 409 -4.05 51.82 -43.33
N PRO A 410 -3.70 50.86 -44.20
CA PRO A 410 -2.71 51.07 -45.24
C PRO A 410 -3.19 52.08 -46.29
N THR A 411 -2.28 52.96 -46.72
CA THR A 411 -2.45 53.89 -47.83
C THR A 411 -2.88 53.17 -49.12
N PRO A 412 -4.00 53.53 -49.77
CA PRO A 412 -4.43 52.89 -51.01
C PRO A 412 -3.44 53.13 -52.16
N ALA A 413 -3.06 52.06 -52.85
CA ALA A 413 -2.37 52.13 -54.14
C ALA A 413 -3.32 52.60 -55.25
N PRO A 414 -2.86 53.38 -56.24
CA PRO A 414 -3.71 53.92 -57.30
C PRO A 414 -4.32 52.81 -58.16
N THR A 415 -5.65 52.77 -58.20
CA THR A 415 -6.41 51.84 -59.03
C THR A 415 -6.37 52.30 -60.49
N GLY A 416 -5.84 51.45 -61.37
CA GLY A 416 -5.80 51.68 -62.81
C GLY A 416 -7.18 51.76 -63.45
N THR A 417 -7.27 52.60 -64.48
CA THR A 417 -8.45 52.92 -65.29
C THR A 417 -9.13 51.65 -65.87
N PRO A 418 -10.46 51.49 -65.75
CA PRO A 418 -11.16 50.35 -66.32
C PRO A 418 -11.20 50.41 -67.86
N THR A 419 -10.85 49.28 -68.51
CA THR A 419 -11.06 49.05 -69.95
C THR A 419 -12.54 48.69 -70.20
N PRO A 420 -13.21 49.29 -71.20
CA PRO A 420 -14.63 49.02 -71.48
C PRO A 420 -14.86 47.64 -72.08
N VAL A 421 -15.93 46.98 -71.63
CA VAL A 421 -16.44 45.69 -72.12
C VAL A 421 -17.25 45.91 -73.42
N PRO A 422 -17.12 45.06 -74.46
CA PRO A 422 -17.88 45.22 -75.70
C PRO A 422 -19.32 44.72 -75.61
N THR A 423 -20.21 45.45 -76.28
CA THR A 423 -21.65 45.20 -76.51
C THR A 423 -21.89 43.94 -77.37
N PRO A 424 -22.84 43.05 -77.02
CA PRO A 424 -23.30 41.98 -77.91
C PRO A 424 -24.25 42.53 -78.99
N ALA A 425 -24.09 42.06 -80.23
CA ALA A 425 -24.99 42.38 -81.34
C ALA A 425 -26.31 41.58 -81.24
N PRO A 426 -27.46 42.17 -81.66
CA PRO A 426 -28.77 41.53 -81.66
C PRO A 426 -28.96 40.60 -82.87
N SER A 427 -29.84 39.60 -82.67
CA SER A 427 -30.29 38.60 -83.64
C SER A 427 -31.09 39.15 -84.81
#